data_AF-E2BJ01-F1
#
_entry.id   AF-E2BJ01-F1
#
_cell.length_a   1.000
_cell.length_b   1.000
_cell.length_c   1.000
_cell.angle_alpha   90.00
_cell.angle_beta   90.00
_cell.angle_gamma   90.00
#
_symmetry.space_group_name_H-M   'P 1'
#
loop_
_entity.id
_entity.type
_entity.pdbx_description
1 polymer ?
#
loop_
_entity_poly.entity_id
_entity_poly.type
_entity_poly.pdbx_seq_one_letter_code
_entity_poly.pdbx_strand_id
1 'polypeptide(L)' 'MDRGNMKIHILPVLQDNYMYLIVDEATQEAAIVDPVDTKLVTDTVKQTNVKLTKS' A
#
# COMPACT_ATOMS: atom_id res chain seq x y z
N MET A 1 -21.79 3.10 -12.54
CA MET A 1 -20.86 1.98 -12.27
C MET A 1 -19.62 2.60 -11.66
N ASP A 2 -19.64 2.81 -10.35
CA ASP A 2 -18.48 3.30 -9.60
C ASP A 2 -17.45 2.17 -9.65
N ARG A 3 -16.44 2.30 -10.52
CA ARG A 3 -15.29 1.40 -10.48
C ARG A 3 -14.56 1.79 -9.21
N GLY A 4 -14.67 0.95 -8.17
CA GLY A 4 -14.18 1.24 -6.82
C GLY A 4 -12.86 2.01 -6.85
N ASN A 5 -12.81 3.13 -6.13
CA ASN A 5 -11.65 4.01 -6.05
C ASN A 5 -10.46 3.23 -5.46
N MET A 6 -9.65 2.63 -6.33
CA MET A 6 -8.37 2.04 -5.97
C MET A 6 -7.27 3.08 -6.21
N LYS A 7 -6.54 3.41 -5.16
CA LYS A 7 -5.35 4.26 -5.22
C LYS A 7 -4.10 3.42 -5.16
N ILE A 8 -3.16 3.69 -6.06
CA ILE A 8 -1.87 3.02 -6.09
C ILE A 8 -0.81 4.01 -5.62
N HIS A 9 -0.13 3.68 -4.54
CA HIS A 9 1.00 4.41 -3.99
C HIS A 9 2.28 3.65 -4.30
N ILE A 10 3.20 4.30 -5.01
CA ILE A 10 4.52 3.75 -5.30
C ILE A 10 5.45 4.18 -4.17
N LEU A 11 6.01 3.21 -3.47
CA LEU A 11 6.98 3.40 -2.41
C LEU A 11 8.37 3.07 -2.95
N PRO A 12 9.26 4.06 -3.12
CA PRO A 12 10.64 3.78 -3.52
C PRO A 12 11.37 3.05 -2.39
N VAL A 13 12.00 1.93 -2.71
CA VAL A 13 12.77 1.12 -1.75
C VAL A 13 14.15 0.90 -2.33
N LEU A 14 15.18 1.44 -1.69
CA LEU A 14 16.56 1.38 -2.20
C LEU A 14 16.70 2.05 -3.58
N GLN A 15 17.79 1.78 -4.30
CA GLN A 15 18.14 2.47 -5.55
C GLN A 15 17.33 2.00 -6.78
N ASP A 16 16.90 0.73 -6.81
CA ASP A 16 16.28 0.12 -8.00
C ASP A 16 15.00 -0.68 -7.69
N ASN A 17 14.55 -0.75 -6.43
CA ASN A 17 13.35 -1.49 -6.06
C ASN A 17 12.17 -0.54 -5.79
N TYR A 18 10.98 -0.98 -6.21
CA TYR A 18 9.74 -0.27 -5.96
C TYR A 18 8.75 -1.21 -5.30
N MET A 19 8.18 -0.77 -4.19
CA MET A 19 7.03 -1.40 -3.55
C MET A 19 5.75 -0.71 -4.02
N TYR A 20 4.70 -1.50 -4.18
CA TYR A 20 3.38 -0.98 -4.54
C TYR A 20 2.44 -1.18 -3.36
N LEU A 21 1.88 -0.09 -2.86
CA LEU A 21 0.79 -0.10 -1.91
C LEU A 21 -0.50 0.23 -2.66
N ILE A 22 -1.37 -0.76 -2.78
CA ILE A 22 -2.69 -0.61 -3.39
C ILE A 22 -3.67 -0.40 -2.26
N VAL A 23 -4.39 0.72 -2.28
CA VAL A 23 -5.39 1.08 -1.29
C VAL A 23 -6.76 1.08 -1.96
N ASP A 24 -7.68 0.30 -1.41
CA ASP A 24 -9.09 0.38 -1.75
C ASP A 24 -9.75 1.42 -0.84
N GLU A 25 -10.21 2.55 -1.40
CA GLU A 25 -10.83 3.60 -0.60
C GLU A 25 -12.23 3.22 -0.09
N ALA A 26 -12.91 2.27 -0.75
CA ALA A 26 -14.25 1.86 -0.39
C ALA A 26 -14.25 0.97 0.87
N THR A 27 -13.27 0.07 1.00
CA THR A 27 -13.11 -0.79 2.18
C THR A 27 -12.04 -0.32 3.16
N GLN A 28 -11.24 0.69 2.78
CA GLN A 28 -10.04 1.14 3.50
C GLN A 28 -9.00 0.03 3.68
N GLU A 29 -9.02 -0.97 2.80
CA GLU A 29 -8.05 -2.07 2.79
C GLU A 29 -6.84 -1.69 1.94
N ALA A 30 -5.68 -2.21 2.33
CA ALA A 30 -4.46 -2.01 1.59
C ALA A 30 -3.67 -3.31 1.43
N ALA A 31 -3.15 -3.53 0.23
CA ALA A 31 -2.28 -4.64 -0.10
C ALA A 31 -0.91 -4.11 -0.50
N ILE A 32 0.16 -4.75 -0.02
CA ILE A 32 1.53 -4.43 -0.42
C ILE A 32 2.12 -5.57 -1.23
N VAL A 33 2.72 -5.22 -2.37
CA VAL A 33 3.42 -6.18 -3.24
C VAL A 33 4.91 -6.07 -2.95
N ASP A 34 5.52 -7.18 -2.53
CA ASP A 34 6.94 -7.37 -2.22
C ASP A 34 7.47 -6.55 -1.02
N PRO A 35 7.04 -6.85 0.23
CA PRO A 35 7.40 -6.08 1.42
C PRO A 35 8.84 -6.34 1.88
N VAL A 36 9.81 -5.86 1.11
CA VAL A 36 11.25 -5.93 1.43
C VAL A 36 11.55 -5.08 2.68
N ASP A 37 10.86 -3.94 2.85
CA ASP A 37 11.03 -3.05 4.00
C ASP A 37 9.74 -2.92 4.83
N THR A 38 9.58 -3.80 5.82
CA THR A 38 8.43 -3.83 6.73
C THR A 38 8.26 -2.56 7.56
N LYS A 39 9.33 -1.77 7.75
CA LYS A 39 9.29 -0.49 8.47
C LYS A 39 8.58 0.57 7.63
N LEU A 40 8.96 0.70 6.35
CA LEU A 40 8.31 1.61 5.41
C LEU A 40 6.83 1.26 5.20
N VAL A 41 6.50 -0.04 5.13
CA VAL A 41 5.11 -0.51 5.07
C VAL A 41 4.33 -0.02 6.28
N THR A 42 4.84 -0.26 7.49
CA THR A 42 4.14 0.07 8.74
C THR A 42 3.94 1.58 8.88
N ASP A 43 4.92 2.38 8.49
CA ASP A 43 4.83 3.84 8.53
C ASP A 43 3.77 4.35 7.55
N THR A 44 3.78 3.83 6.32
CA THR A 44 2.80 4.20 5.29
C THR A 44 1.38 3.80 5.68
N VAL A 45 1.18 2.61 6.25
CA VAL A 45 -0.12 2.14 6.74
C VAL A 45 -0.66 3.06 7.85
N LYS A 46 0.21 3.49 8.78
CA LYS A 46 -0.17 4.43 9.84
C LYS A 46 -0.53 5.81 9.28
N GLN A 47 0.22 6.31 8.30
CA GLN A 47 -0.05 7.62 7.68
C GLN A 47 -1.35 7.60 6.86
N THR A 48 -1.63 6.49 6.19
CA THR A 48 -2.79 6.37 5.28
C THR A 48 -4.05 5.88 5.99
N ASN A 49 -3.92 5.45 7.26
CA ASN A 49 -5.01 4.95 8.11
C ASN A 49 -5.80 3.77 7.49
N VAL A 50 -5.10 2.94 6.72
CA VAL A 50 -5.64 1.77 5.99
C VAL A 50 -5.36 0.48 6.75
N LYS A 51 -6.15 -0.57 6.51
CA LYS A 51 -5.88 -1.92 7.03
C LYS A 51 -5.01 -2.70 6.06
N LEU A 52 -3.79 -3.02 6.47
CA LEU A 52 -2.91 -3.87 5.66
C LEU A 52 -3.40 -5.34 5.72
N THR A 53 -3.84 -5.87 4.59
CA THR A 53 -4.14 -7.29 4.42
C THR A 53 -2.95 -7.97 3.78
N LYS A 54 -2.35 -8.93 4.49
CA LYS A 54 -1.22 -9.71 4.00
C LYS A 54 -1.73 -10.73 2.98
N SER A 55 -1.22 -10.69 1.75
CA SER A 55 -1.44 -11.73 0.73
C SER A 55 -0.63 -12.99 1.01
#